data_AF-A0A1W9HQV2-F1
#
_entry.id   AF-A0A1W9HQV2-F1
#
_cell.length_a   1.000
_cell.length_b   1.000
_cell.length_c   1.000
_cell.angle_alpha   90.00
_cell.angle_beta   90.00
_cell.angle_gamma   90.00
#
_symmetry.space_group_name_H-M   'P 1'
#
loop_
_entity.id
_entity.type
_entity.pdbx_description
1 polymer ?
#
loop_
_entity_poly.entity_id
_entity_poly.type
_entity_poly.pdbx_seq_one_letter_code
_entity_poly.pdbx_strand_id
1 'polypeptide(L)'
;MENNKKRQKHFDRITLDTKTLQIIDGWIAQVKLYKSGVDLSRKDLLNWLVQNLPERLSGSQEKQLAEAHYSELRFLHYAARRIKDAKARGETLTLKDLEGKPVNAKEPGVKRKLRKPKTTEAVSVDISATNENSVANNEILKSTQ
;
A
#
# COMPACT_ATOMS: atom_id res chain seq x y z
N MET A 1 14.93 -34.79 -3.87
CA MET A 1 15.55 -33.51 -4.27
C MET A 1 14.49 -32.43 -4.11
N GLU A 2 14.62 -31.60 -3.09
CA GLU A 2 13.58 -30.66 -2.67
C GLU A 2 13.74 -29.32 -3.40
N ASN A 3 12.74 -28.96 -4.20
CA ASN A 3 12.82 -27.86 -5.16
C ASN A 3 12.51 -26.52 -4.46
N ASN A 4 13.53 -25.86 -3.92
CA ASN A 4 13.37 -24.59 -3.21
C ASN A 4 13.26 -23.41 -4.20
N LYS A 5 12.06 -23.21 -4.78
CA LYS A 5 11.76 -22.04 -5.63
C LYS A 5 11.76 -20.77 -4.78
N LYS A 6 12.83 -19.98 -4.87
CA LYS A 6 12.92 -18.62 -4.29
C LYS A 6 11.79 -17.76 -4.86
N ARG A 7 10.90 -17.23 -4.00
CA ARG A 7 9.86 -16.28 -4.40
C ARG A 7 10.51 -15.02 -4.94
N GLN A 8 10.21 -14.64 -6.18
CA GLN A 8 10.68 -13.38 -6.75
C GLN A 8 10.09 -12.21 -5.99
N LYS A 9 10.89 -11.16 -5.74
CA LYS A 9 10.41 -9.93 -5.13
C LYS A 9 9.46 -9.24 -6.11
N HIS A 10 8.24 -8.97 -5.67
CA HIS A 10 7.31 -8.14 -6.42
C HIS A 10 7.68 -6.68 -6.18
N PHE A 11 7.93 -5.94 -7.27
CA PHE A 11 8.19 -4.50 -7.21
C PHE A 11 6.88 -3.75 -7.39
N ASP A 12 6.68 -2.71 -6.59
CA ASP A 12 5.54 -1.84 -6.73
C ASP A 12 5.62 -1.05 -8.04
N ARG A 13 4.49 -0.91 -8.74
CA ARG A 13 4.42 -0.17 -10.00
C ARG A 13 3.94 1.23 -9.72
N ILE A 14 4.81 2.21 -9.94
CA ILE A 14 4.48 3.62 -9.73
C ILE A 14 3.95 4.21 -11.04
N THR A 15 2.71 4.70 -11.01
CA THR A 15 2.14 5.47 -12.13
C THR A 15 2.53 6.93 -11.98
N LEU A 16 3.09 7.50 -13.05
CA LEU A 16 3.44 8.92 -13.11
C LEU A 16 2.25 9.72 -13.63
N ASP A 17 2.08 10.94 -13.11
CA ASP A 17 1.09 11.89 -13.63
C ASP A 17 1.45 12.31 -15.07
N THR A 18 0.43 12.63 -15.87
CA THR A 18 0.55 13.02 -17.28
C THR A 18 1.49 14.21 -17.45
N LYS A 19 1.42 15.21 -16.56
CA LYS A 19 2.33 16.37 -16.62
C LYS A 19 3.79 15.97 -16.41
N THR A 20 4.04 15.03 -15.50
CA THR A 20 5.39 14.52 -15.21
C THR A 20 5.93 13.74 -16.42
N LEU A 21 5.08 12.94 -17.07
CA LEU A 21 5.45 12.21 -18.28
C LEU A 21 5.84 13.15 -19.42
N GLN A 22 5.10 14.25 -19.62
CA GLN A 22 5.42 15.25 -20.65
C GLN A 22 6.78 15.92 -20.41
N ILE A 23 7.10 16.23 -19.14
CA ILE A 23 8.42 16.80 -18.78
C ILE A 23 9.54 15.81 -19.11
N ILE A 24 9.36 14.54 -18.72
CA ILE A 24 10.32 13.47 -19.00
C ILE A 24 10.53 13.30 -20.51
N ASP A 25 9.45 13.29 -21.30
CA ASP A 25 9.52 13.17 -22.76
C ASP A 25 10.26 14.36 -23.39
N GLY A 26 10.06 15.56 -22.85
CA GLY A 26 10.80 16.77 -23.23
C GLY A 26 12.31 16.63 -22.98
N TRP A 27 12.70 16.13 -21.80
CA TRP A 27 14.12 15.88 -21.49
C TRP A 27 14.74 14.82 -22.41
N ILE A 28 14.02 13.74 -22.72
CA ILE A 28 14.51 12.72 -23.68
C ILE A 28 14.74 13.34 -25.06
N ALA A 29 13.80 14.16 -25.55
CA ALA A 29 13.94 14.84 -26.82
C ALA A 29 15.17 15.77 -26.84
N GLN A 30 15.39 16.54 -25.77
CA GLN A 30 16.57 17.40 -25.62
C GLN A 30 17.89 16.60 -25.68
N VAL A 31 17.98 15.46 -24.99
CA VAL A 31 19.17 14.60 -25.03
C VAL A 31 19.41 14.03 -26.43
N LYS A 32 18.34 13.59 -27.11
CA LYS A 32 18.43 13.08 -28.49
C LYS A 32 18.87 14.14 -29.49
N LEU A 33 18.48 15.40 -29.27
CA LEU A 33 18.96 16.53 -30.07
C LEU A 33 20.42 16.87 -29.78
N TYR A 34 20.87 16.72 -28.53
CA TYR A 34 22.25 16.99 -28.14
C TYR A 34 23.24 15.99 -28.74
N LYS A 35 22.88 14.70 -28.80
CA LYS A 35 23.74 13.66 -29.37
C LYS A 35 22.92 12.64 -30.17
N SER A 36 23.21 12.56 -31.47
CA SER A 36 22.62 11.57 -32.36
C SER A 36 23.04 10.15 -31.97
N GLY A 37 22.12 9.19 -32.19
CA GLY A 37 22.34 7.78 -31.84
C GLY A 37 22.08 7.42 -30.38
N VAL A 38 21.66 8.37 -29.53
CA VAL A 38 21.21 8.05 -28.17
C VAL A 38 19.80 7.47 -28.23
N ASP A 39 19.67 6.21 -27.84
CA ASP A 39 18.38 5.61 -27.52
C ASP A 39 18.21 5.56 -26.00
N LEU A 40 17.20 6.28 -25.51
CA LEU A 40 16.96 6.47 -24.10
C LEU A 40 15.48 6.25 -23.83
N SER A 41 15.17 5.26 -22.99
CA SER A 41 13.81 5.04 -22.50
C SER A 41 13.52 5.91 -21.26
N ARG A 42 12.24 6.12 -20.96
CA ARG A 42 11.81 6.82 -19.72
C ARG A 42 12.37 6.16 -18.46
N LYS A 43 12.42 4.82 -18.46
CA LYS A 43 12.94 4.04 -17.33
C LYS A 43 14.44 4.31 -17.12
N ASP A 44 15.20 4.38 -18.20
CA ASP A 44 16.65 4.62 -18.13
C ASP A 44 16.94 6.03 -17.61
N LEU A 45 16.20 7.04 -18.08
CA LEU A 45 16.34 8.40 -17.59
C LEU A 45 16.00 8.51 -16.09
N LEU A 46 14.89 7.89 -15.65
CA LEU A 46 14.50 7.90 -14.24
C LEU A 46 15.51 7.19 -13.35
N ASN A 47 16.00 6.02 -13.78
CA ASN A 47 17.06 5.32 -13.06
C ASN A 47 18.34 6.16 -12.96
N TRP A 48 18.74 6.80 -14.07
CA TRP A 48 19.89 7.69 -14.09
C TRP A 48 19.70 8.87 -13.12
N LEU A 49 18.53 9.51 -13.11
CA LEU A 49 18.23 10.59 -12.17
C LEU A 49 18.34 10.12 -10.71
N VAL A 50 17.74 8.98 -10.36
CA VAL A 50 17.80 8.44 -9.00
C VAL A 50 19.23 8.11 -8.57
N GLN A 51 20.07 7.61 -9.48
CA GLN A 51 21.47 7.28 -9.19
C GLN A 51 22.36 8.52 -9.01
N ASN A 52 22.01 9.64 -9.64
CA ASN A 52 22.79 10.89 -9.57
C ASN A 52 22.27 11.87 -8.51
N LEU A 53 21.10 11.59 -7.92
CA LEU A 53 20.62 12.33 -6.77
C LEU A 53 21.39 11.95 -5.50
N PRO A 54 21.48 12.85 -4.51
CA PRO A 54 22.09 12.51 -3.22
C PRO A 54 21.36 11.34 -2.56
N GLU A 55 22.12 10.45 -1.91
CA GLU A 55 21.59 9.25 -1.24
C GLU A 55 20.54 9.60 -0.16
N ARG A 56 20.63 10.82 0.39
CA ARG A 56 19.73 11.33 1.41
C ARG A 56 19.06 12.60 0.94
N LEU A 57 17.77 12.71 1.25
CA LEU A 57 17.04 13.96 1.10
C LEU A 57 17.62 15.00 2.06
N SER A 58 17.64 16.26 1.64
CA SER A 58 17.89 17.36 2.55
C SER A 58 16.71 17.53 3.51
N GLY A 59 16.94 18.04 4.72
CA GLY A 59 15.85 18.27 5.67
C GLY A 59 14.74 19.19 5.15
N SER A 60 15.06 20.11 4.22
CA SER A 60 14.06 20.93 3.54
C SER A 60 13.17 20.11 2.59
N GLN A 61 13.76 19.19 1.82
CA GLN A 61 13.00 18.29 0.94
C GLN A 61 12.14 17.31 1.73
N GLU A 62 12.66 16.76 2.83
CA GLU A 62 11.88 15.89 3.72
C GLU A 62 10.65 16.62 4.26
N LYS A 63 10.83 17.86 4.73
CA LYS A 63 9.72 18.69 5.24
C LYS A 63 8.68 18.97 4.15
N GLN A 64 9.10 19.39 2.95
CA GLN A 64 8.19 19.63 1.83
C GLN A 64 7.41 18.37 1.44
N LEU A 65 8.09 17.22 1.40
CA LEU A 65 7.46 15.95 1.06
C LEU A 65 6.46 15.52 2.15
N ALA A 66 6.83 15.70 3.41
CA ALA A 66 5.96 15.42 4.55
C ALA A 66 4.71 16.30 4.53
N GLU A 67 4.85 17.60 4.26
CA GLU A 67 3.72 18.53 4.15
C GLU A 67 2.82 18.20 2.95
N ALA A 68 3.38 17.95 1.77
CA ALA A 68 2.63 17.65 0.56
C ALA A 68 1.82 16.34 0.65
N HIS A 69 2.30 15.38 1.45
CA HIS A 69 1.68 14.05 1.58
C HIS A 69 1.11 13.79 2.98
N TYR A 70 1.01 14.81 3.83
CA TYR A 70 0.38 14.65 5.14
C TYR A 70 -1.12 14.37 4.98
N SER A 71 -1.61 13.37 5.71
CA SER A 71 -3.03 13.04 5.75
C SER A 71 -3.47 12.98 7.21
N GLU A 72 -4.29 13.96 7.59
CA GLU A 72 -4.82 14.08 8.95
C GLU A 72 -5.60 12.82 9.37
N LEU A 73 -6.42 12.25 8.48
CA LEU A 73 -7.15 11.01 8.76
C LEU A 73 -6.20 9.83 9.06
N ARG A 74 -5.11 9.70 8.28
CA ARG A 74 -4.10 8.66 8.56
C ARG A 74 -3.39 8.91 9.88
N PHE A 75 -3.09 10.16 10.20
CA PHE A 75 -2.52 10.54 11.48
C PHE A 75 -3.46 10.21 12.65
N LEU A 76 -4.74 10.53 12.56
CA LEU A 76 -5.73 10.23 13.61
C LEU A 76 -5.88 8.72 13.82
N HIS A 77 -5.91 7.92 12.74
CA HIS A 77 -5.93 6.45 12.84
C HIS A 77 -4.68 5.91 13.54
N TYR A 78 -3.51 6.45 13.19
CA TYR A 78 -2.24 6.12 13.85
C TYR A 78 -2.28 6.50 15.34
N ALA A 79 -2.73 7.71 15.67
CA ALA A 79 -2.78 8.22 17.02
C ALA A 79 -3.75 7.42 17.90
N ALA A 80 -4.95 7.13 17.39
CA ALA A 80 -5.93 6.29 18.08
C ALA A 80 -5.36 4.90 18.40
N ARG A 81 -4.61 4.31 17.47
CA ARG A 81 -3.91 3.02 17.71
C ARG A 81 -2.86 3.16 18.81
N ARG A 82 -2.01 4.19 18.75
CA ARG A 82 -0.96 4.44 19.75
C ARG A 82 -1.53 4.67 21.15
N ILE A 83 -2.60 5.45 21.29
CA ILE A 83 -3.26 5.72 22.58
C ILE A 83 -3.85 4.42 23.16
N LYS A 84 -4.46 3.58 22.32
CA LYS A 84 -4.96 2.26 22.76
C LYS A 84 -3.82 1.36 23.24
N ASP A 85 -2.72 1.31 22.51
CA ASP A 85 -1.55 0.51 22.87
C ASP A 85 -0.92 1.02 24.18
N ALA A 86 -0.81 2.34 24.38
CA ALA A 86 -0.31 2.95 25.61
C ALA A 86 -1.22 2.67 26.82
N LYS A 87 -2.54 2.82 26.64
CA LYS A 87 -3.53 2.52 27.70
C LYS A 87 -3.46 1.05 28.13
N ALA A 88 -3.19 0.13 27.20
CA ALA A 88 -3.01 -1.28 27.51
C ALA A 88 -1.73 -1.56 28.33
N ARG A 89 -0.72 -0.69 28.25
CA ARG A 89 0.50 -0.75 29.08
C ARG A 89 0.36 -0.03 30.43
N GLY A 90 -0.76 0.67 30.66
CA GLY A 90 -0.96 1.53 31.83
C GLY A 90 -0.32 2.91 31.70
N GLU A 91 0.11 3.30 30.49
CA GLU A 91 0.64 4.64 30.21
C GLU A 91 -0.50 5.59 29.80
N THR A 92 -0.42 6.84 30.28
CA THR A 92 -1.25 7.94 29.77
C THR A 92 -0.53 8.63 28.62
N LEU A 93 -1.08 8.48 27.41
CA LEU A 93 -0.60 9.15 26.20
C LEU A 93 -1.74 9.96 25.62
N THR A 94 -1.53 11.25 25.40
CA THR A 94 -2.53 12.15 24.80
C THR A 94 -2.22 12.44 23.33
N LEU A 95 -3.20 12.98 22.61
CA LEU A 95 -3.02 13.36 21.19
C LEU A 95 -1.95 14.44 21.03
N LYS A 96 -1.92 15.43 21.93
CA LYS A 96 -0.91 16.50 21.96
C LYS A 96 0.52 15.96 22.09
N ASP A 97 0.69 14.84 22.81
CA ASP A 97 2.00 14.21 22.97
C ASP A 97 2.51 13.53 21.70
N LEU A 98 1.63 13.31 20.71
CA LEU A 98 1.94 12.68 19.42
C LEU A 98 2.18 13.70 18.31
N GLU A 99 1.77 14.96 18.52
CA GLU A 99 2.05 16.05 17.59
C GLU A 99 3.55 16.38 17.60
N GLY A 100 4.17 16.45 16.42
CA GLY A 100 5.57 16.86 16.25
C GLY A 100 6.64 15.83 16.62
N LYS A 101 6.28 14.63 17.10
CA LYS A 101 7.26 13.56 17.35
C LYS A 101 7.52 12.73 16.09
N PRO A 102 8.79 12.56 15.66
CA PRO A 102 9.10 11.66 14.56
C PRO A 102 8.69 10.24 14.95
N VAL A 103 7.95 9.57 14.07
CA VAL A 103 7.61 8.16 14.25
C VAL A 103 8.87 7.36 14.03
N ASN A 104 9.64 7.11 15.10
CA ASN A 104 10.76 6.20 15.03
C ASN A 104 10.22 4.80 14.67
N ALA A 105 10.53 4.34 13.45
CA ALA A 105 9.96 3.16 12.81
C ALA A 105 10.36 1.82 13.48
N LYS A 106 10.87 1.83 14.71
CA LYS A 106 11.18 0.63 15.48
C LYS A 106 10.81 0.84 16.94
N GLU A 107 9.60 0.47 17.29
CA GLU A 107 9.35 -0.06 18.63
C GLU A 107 8.88 -1.51 18.50
N PRO A 108 9.43 -2.42 19.32
CA PRO A 108 9.28 -3.85 19.16
C PRO A 108 7.79 -4.21 19.23
N GLY A 109 7.31 -4.85 18.17
CA GLY A 109 5.95 -5.35 18.10
C GLY A 109 5.67 -6.21 19.33
N VAL A 110 4.69 -5.76 20.13
CA VAL A 110 4.09 -6.60 21.17
C VAL A 110 3.70 -7.90 20.47
N LYS A 111 4.39 -9.00 20.81
CA LYS A 111 4.06 -10.34 20.32
C LYS A 111 2.61 -10.59 20.72
N ARG A 112 1.68 -10.41 19.77
CA ARG A 112 0.27 -10.75 20.00
C ARG A 112 0.25 -12.23 20.37
N LYS A 113 -0.04 -12.52 21.64
CA LYS A 113 -0.29 -13.89 22.08
C LYS A 113 -1.40 -14.43 21.19
N LEU A 114 -1.09 -15.49 20.44
CA LEU A 114 -2.02 -16.18 19.58
C LEU A 114 -3.26 -16.52 20.43
N ARG A 115 -4.41 -15.90 20.14
CA ARG A 115 -5.67 -16.28 20.77
C ARG A 115 -5.94 -17.73 20.38
N LYS A 116 -5.98 -18.64 21.37
CA LYS A 116 -6.44 -20.01 21.15
C LYS A 116 -7.86 -19.94 20.54
N PRO A 117 -8.16 -20.75 19.52
CA PRO A 117 -9.49 -20.79 18.93
C PRO A 117 -10.50 -21.16 20.01
N LYS A 118 -11.60 -20.40 20.08
CA LYS A 118 -12.72 -20.65 20.97
C LYS A 118 -13.43 -21.88 20.42
N THR A 119 -13.37 -22.99 21.15
CA THR A 119 -14.14 -24.21 20.88
C THR A 119 -15.62 -23.82 20.92
N THR A 120 -16.24 -23.67 19.75
CA THR A 120 -17.69 -23.62 19.61
C THR A 120 -18.21 -25.03 19.84
N GLU A 121 -18.85 -25.25 20.98
CA GLU A 121 -19.73 -26.39 21.21
C GLU A 121 -20.79 -26.40 20.09
N ALA A 122 -20.94 -27.58 19.47
CA ALA A 122 -21.88 -27.82 18.40
C ALA A 122 -23.31 -27.69 18.95
N VAL A 123 -24.02 -26.64 18.55
CA VAL A 123 -25.48 -26.61 18.66
C VAL A 123 -26.00 -27.40 17.47
N SER A 124 -26.45 -28.63 17.75
CA SER A 124 -27.20 -29.47 16.81
C SER A 124 -28.56 -28.83 16.53
N VAL A 125 -28.71 -28.25 15.34
CA VAL A 125 -30.02 -27.83 14.82
C VAL A 125 -30.58 -29.00 14.03
N ASP A 126 -31.61 -29.65 14.58
CA ASP A 126 -32.46 -30.59 13.86
C ASP A 126 -33.20 -29.83 12.76
N ILE A 127 -32.93 -30.18 11.50
CA ILE A 127 -33.68 -29.70 10.34
C ILE A 127 -34.44 -30.89 9.78
N SER A 128 -35.65 -31.07 10.30
CA SER A 128 -36.65 -31.97 9.71
C SER A 128 -37.21 -31.32 8.44
N ALA A 129 -37.21 -32.13 7.37
CA ALA A 129 -37.71 -31.83 6.04
C ALA A 129 -39.15 -31.28 6.00
N THR A 130 -39.43 -30.38 5.06
CA THR A 130 -40.40 -30.60 3.96
C THR A 130 -40.39 -29.38 3.02
N ASN A 131 -40.36 -29.61 1.71
CA ASN A 131 -41.46 -29.27 0.78
C ASN A 131 -40.97 -28.80 -0.61
N GLU A 132 -41.08 -29.72 -1.56
CA GLU A 132 -41.65 -29.63 -2.91
C GLU A 132 -41.46 -28.40 -3.83
N ASN A 133 -41.14 -28.75 -5.08
CA ASN A 133 -41.59 -28.17 -6.34
C ASN A 133 -41.22 -26.73 -6.72
N SER A 134 -40.42 -26.61 -7.80
CA SER A 134 -40.86 -25.88 -9.00
C SER A 134 -39.87 -26.10 -10.15
N VAL A 135 -40.39 -26.67 -11.23
CA VAL A 135 -39.78 -26.90 -12.54
C VAL A 135 -39.98 -25.66 -13.44
N ALA A 136 -39.17 -25.57 -14.50
CA ALA A 136 -39.30 -24.72 -15.69
C ALA A 136 -38.74 -23.29 -15.58
N ASN A 137 -38.07 -22.71 -16.57
CA ASN A 137 -37.58 -23.18 -17.88
C ASN A 137 -36.54 -22.16 -18.37
N ASN A 138 -35.59 -22.64 -19.17
CA ASN A 138 -34.71 -21.84 -20.01
C ASN A 138 -35.52 -21.05 -21.06
N GLU A 139 -35.16 -19.80 -21.33
CA GLU A 139 -35.14 -19.31 -22.71
C GLU A 139 -34.14 -18.16 -22.89
N ILE A 140 -33.14 -18.47 -23.71
CA ILE A 140 -32.19 -17.57 -24.36
C ILE A 140 -32.93 -17.00 -25.57
N LEU A 141 -32.85 -15.69 -25.84
CA LEU A 141 -32.59 -15.21 -27.20
C LEU A 141 -32.17 -13.73 -27.22
N LYS A 142 -31.07 -13.54 -27.92
CA LYS A 142 -30.46 -12.28 -28.35
C LYS A 142 -31.42 -11.55 -29.30
N SER A 143 -31.51 -10.23 -29.20
CA SER A 143 -31.76 -9.42 -30.38
C SER A 143 -30.93 -8.14 -30.34
N THR A 144 -29.96 -8.15 -31.24
CA THR A 144 -29.35 -7.01 -31.94
C THR A 144 -30.39 -5.94 -32.30
N GLN A 145 -30.04 -4.68 -32.07
CA GLN A 145 -30.21 -3.56 -32.99
C GLN A 145 -29.17 -2.50 -32.65
#